data_AF-A0A7Y4YP18-F1
#
_entry.id   AF-A0A7Y4YP18-F1
#
_cell.length_a   1.000
_cell.length_b   1.000
_cell.length_c   1.000
_cell.angle_alpha   90.00
_cell.angle_beta   90.00
_cell.angle_gamma   90.00
#
_symmetry.space_group_name_H-M   'P 1'
#
loop_
_entity.id
_entity.type
_entity.pdbx_description
1 polymer ?
#
loop_
_entity_poly.entity_id
_entity_poly.type
_entity_poly.pdbx_seq_one_letter_code
_entity_poly.pdbx_strand_id
1 'polypeptide(L)'
;TSSKIKDRLAQIQANDGQLQFYKTENATFANNLTLIDSNLPALLADILQVFYSSSHSNLIDLVDEITRRNPLKFDQSAQHPFYSYKIKRFLTDIALGMMPATMWTGELDATGGYLVVKEDGDILAYHIYNRNFFENYLLNNTKLDTASSSRHEFGTIYSEAGEQFFKLNLQIRFKQ
;
A
#
# COMPACT_ATOMS: atom_id res chain seq x y z
N THR A 1 17.90 -3.44 9.23
CA THR A 1 17.48 -4.60 8.43
C THR A 1 16.00 -4.83 8.69
N SER A 2 15.27 -5.39 7.73
CA SER A 2 13.82 -5.63 7.85
C SER A 2 13.47 -6.44 9.12
N SER A 3 14.29 -7.45 9.45
CA SER A 3 14.13 -8.24 10.68
C SER A 3 14.02 -7.37 11.94
N LYS A 4 14.92 -6.39 12.10
CA LYS A 4 14.93 -5.51 13.29
C LYS A 4 13.65 -4.68 13.44
N ILE A 5 12.98 -4.33 12.33
CA ILE A 5 11.72 -3.58 12.39
C ILE A 5 10.59 -4.52 12.83
N LYS A 6 10.52 -5.73 12.23
CA LYS A 6 9.55 -6.75 12.64
C LYS A 6 9.73 -7.15 14.11
N ASP A 7 10.97 -7.33 14.56
CA ASP A 7 11.30 -7.66 15.95
C ASP A 7 10.80 -6.60 16.93
N ARG A 8 11.00 -5.31 16.61
CA ARG A 8 10.48 -4.20 17.44
C ARG A 8 8.97 -4.19 17.52
N LEU A 9 8.29 -4.42 16.41
CA LEU A 9 6.84 -4.46 16.37
C LEU A 9 6.28 -5.65 17.15
N ALA A 10 6.92 -6.81 17.04
CA ALA A 10 6.58 -7.98 17.85
C ALA A 10 6.75 -7.69 19.35
N GLN A 11 7.81 -6.96 19.75
CA GLN A 11 8.00 -6.55 21.14
C GLN A 11 6.93 -5.55 21.60
N ILE A 12 6.55 -4.58 20.77
CA ILE A 12 5.46 -3.65 21.11
C ILE A 12 4.17 -4.44 21.38
N GLN A 13 3.82 -5.38 20.50
CA GLN A 13 2.62 -6.22 20.65
C GLN A 13 2.71 -7.15 21.88
N ALA A 14 3.89 -7.71 22.17
CA ALA A 14 4.10 -8.57 23.33
C ALA A 14 3.97 -7.83 24.67
N ASN A 15 4.04 -6.49 24.67
CA ASN A 15 3.82 -5.63 25.82
C ASN A 15 2.45 -4.93 25.77
N ASP A 16 1.46 -5.54 25.10
CA ASP A 16 0.10 -5.01 24.92
C ASP A 16 0.02 -3.64 24.22
N GLY A 17 1.11 -3.21 23.58
CA GLY A 17 1.17 -1.99 22.78
C GLY A 17 0.42 -2.17 21.46
N GLN A 18 -0.30 -1.14 21.05
CA GLN A 18 -1.03 -1.11 19.79
C GLN A 18 -0.55 0.03 18.90
N LEU A 19 -0.43 -0.24 17.61
CA LEU A 19 -0.18 0.80 16.62
C LEU A 19 -1.50 1.29 16.05
N GLN A 20 -1.68 2.60 16.12
CA GLN A 20 -2.79 3.28 15.47
C GLN A 20 -2.23 4.21 14.39
N PHE A 21 -2.88 4.21 13.22
CA PHE A 21 -2.53 5.17 12.17
C PHE A 21 -2.81 6.59 12.68
N TYR A 22 -1.77 7.44 12.61
CA TYR A 22 -1.86 8.85 13.00
C TYR A 22 -1.90 9.76 11.77
N LYS A 23 -0.85 9.76 10.96
CA LYS A 23 -0.75 10.56 9.73
C LYS A 23 0.28 10.00 8.77
N THR A 24 0.17 10.38 7.51
CA THR A 24 1.25 10.24 6.52
C THR A 24 2.28 11.36 6.77
N GLU A 25 3.57 11.05 6.58
CA GLU A 25 4.65 12.03 6.78
C GLU A 25 4.59 13.20 5.78
N ASN A 26 4.32 12.92 4.51
CA ASN A 26 4.21 13.93 3.47
C ASN A 26 2.74 14.31 3.25
N ALA A 27 2.41 15.60 3.42
CA ALA A 27 1.05 16.11 3.27
C ALA A 27 0.51 15.99 1.84
N THR A 28 1.35 16.22 0.82
CA THR A 28 0.96 16.03 -0.59
C THR A 28 0.58 14.59 -0.85
N PHE A 29 1.38 13.63 -0.36
CA PHE A 29 1.06 12.22 -0.50
C PHE A 29 -0.24 11.86 0.25
N ALA A 30 -0.44 12.38 1.46
CA ALA A 30 -1.69 12.20 2.20
C ALA A 30 -2.91 12.68 1.40
N ASN A 31 -2.79 13.85 0.77
CA ASN A 31 -3.85 14.42 -0.06
C ASN A 31 -4.10 13.60 -1.33
N ASN A 32 -3.04 13.13 -2.00
CA ASN A 32 -3.16 12.25 -3.16
C ASN A 32 -3.92 10.95 -2.80
N LEU A 33 -3.56 10.33 -1.67
CA LEU A 33 -4.26 9.13 -1.21
C LEU A 33 -5.73 9.41 -0.90
N THR A 34 -6.00 10.52 -0.20
CA THR A 34 -7.36 10.96 0.17
C THR A 34 -8.22 11.28 -1.06
N LEU A 35 -7.62 11.83 -2.13
CA LEU A 35 -8.28 12.09 -3.41
C LEU A 35 -8.78 10.79 -4.07
N ILE A 36 -8.00 9.72 -3.99
CA ILE A 36 -8.37 8.40 -4.54
C ILE A 36 -9.52 7.79 -3.73
N ASP A 37 -9.37 7.77 -2.40
CA ASP A 37 -10.39 7.34 -1.45
C ASP A 37 -10.09 7.89 -0.04
N SER A 38 -11.11 8.42 0.64
CA SER A 38 -10.91 9.07 1.95
C SER A 38 -10.35 8.14 3.04
N ASN A 39 -10.55 6.82 2.92
CA ASN A 39 -10.01 5.84 3.86
C ASN A 39 -8.68 5.23 3.39
N LEU A 40 -8.16 5.59 2.22
CA LEU A 40 -6.95 4.99 1.66
C LEU A 40 -5.71 5.16 2.55
N PRO A 41 -5.46 6.31 3.22
CA PRO A 41 -4.32 6.44 4.12
C PRO A 41 -4.34 5.41 5.27
N ALA A 42 -5.49 5.25 5.92
CA ALA A 42 -5.68 4.28 7.00
C ALA A 42 -5.58 2.84 6.48
N LEU A 43 -6.20 2.55 5.34
CA LEU A 43 -6.14 1.26 4.67
C LEU A 43 -4.69 0.82 4.37
N LEU A 44 -3.87 1.72 3.82
CA LEU A 44 -2.46 1.43 3.54
C LEU A 44 -1.65 1.24 4.83
N ALA A 45 -1.99 1.97 5.90
CA ALA A 45 -1.37 1.76 7.20
C ALA A 45 -1.67 0.37 7.77
N ASP A 46 -2.91 -0.11 7.65
CA ASP A 46 -3.27 -1.48 8.06
C ASP A 46 -2.52 -2.55 7.24
N ILE A 47 -2.37 -2.34 5.93
CA ILE A 47 -1.56 -3.21 5.06
C ILE A 47 -0.10 -3.24 5.54
N LEU A 48 0.48 -2.08 5.86
CA LEU A 48 1.85 -2.00 6.37
C LEU A 48 1.99 -2.72 7.70
N GLN A 49 1.02 -2.56 8.61
CA GLN A 49 1.04 -3.28 9.88
C GLN A 49 1.05 -4.80 9.65
N VAL A 50 0.17 -5.32 8.77
CA VAL A 50 0.17 -6.74 8.41
C VAL A 50 1.50 -7.17 7.80
N PHE A 51 2.08 -6.39 6.88
CA PHE A 51 3.36 -6.72 6.25
C PHE A 51 4.51 -6.86 7.26
N TYR A 52 4.59 -5.94 8.22
CA TYR A 52 5.64 -5.98 9.22
C TYR A 52 5.34 -6.93 10.38
N SER A 53 4.08 -7.37 10.57
CA SER A 53 3.69 -8.33 11.61
C SER A 53 3.49 -9.77 11.10
N SER A 54 3.71 -10.05 9.81
CA SER A 54 3.52 -11.37 9.22
C SER A 54 4.66 -11.75 8.27
N SER A 55 4.59 -12.97 7.72
CA SER A 55 5.47 -13.45 6.64
C SER A 55 5.00 -13.01 5.24
N HIS A 56 3.79 -12.47 5.11
CA HIS A 56 3.24 -12.04 3.82
C HIS A 56 4.01 -10.83 3.27
N SER A 57 4.19 -10.81 1.95
CA SER A 57 4.77 -9.67 1.24
C SER A 57 4.04 -9.35 -0.06
N ASN A 58 3.44 -10.34 -0.73
CA ASN A 58 2.64 -10.09 -1.92
C ASN A 58 1.42 -9.25 -1.57
N LEU A 59 1.08 -8.28 -2.42
CA LEU A 59 -0.05 -7.39 -2.13
C LEU A 59 -1.38 -8.13 -2.12
N ILE A 60 -1.56 -9.16 -2.95
CA ILE A 60 -2.76 -10.01 -2.90
C ILE A 60 -2.94 -10.66 -1.52
N ASP A 61 -1.90 -11.29 -0.96
CA ASP A 61 -1.96 -11.95 0.35
C ASP A 61 -2.23 -10.94 1.48
N LEU A 62 -1.63 -9.76 1.41
CA LEU A 62 -1.84 -8.68 2.37
C LEU A 62 -3.29 -8.13 2.30
N VAL A 63 -3.82 -7.97 1.09
CA VAL A 63 -5.20 -7.52 0.85
C VAL A 63 -6.20 -8.57 1.33
N ASP A 64 -5.93 -9.85 1.14
CA ASP A 64 -6.79 -10.92 1.64
C ASP A 64 -6.80 -10.98 3.18
N GLU A 65 -5.65 -10.77 3.81
CA GLU A 65 -5.54 -10.70 5.28
C GLU A 65 -6.33 -9.51 5.85
N ILE A 66 -6.18 -8.29 5.33
CA ILE A 66 -6.96 -7.13 5.81
C ILE A 66 -8.45 -7.28 5.49
N THR A 67 -8.82 -7.95 4.40
CA THR A 67 -10.23 -8.20 4.05
C THR A 67 -10.88 -9.09 5.10
N ARG A 68 -10.17 -10.13 5.56
CA ARG A 68 -10.62 -10.99 6.67
C ARG A 68 -10.69 -10.26 8.01
N ARG A 69 -9.71 -9.41 8.31
CA ARG A 69 -9.68 -8.63 9.56
C ARG A 69 -10.72 -7.51 9.61
N ASN A 70 -11.08 -6.97 8.44
CA ASN A 70 -11.97 -5.83 8.26
C ASN A 70 -11.67 -4.64 9.21
N PRO A 71 -10.44 -4.12 9.25
CA PRO A 71 -10.03 -3.10 10.24
C PRO A 71 -10.82 -1.80 10.13
N LEU A 72 -11.31 -1.46 8.92
CA LEU A 72 -12.14 -0.28 8.67
C LEU A 72 -13.63 -0.53 8.90
N LYS A 73 -14.02 -1.73 9.34
CA LYS A 73 -15.39 -2.10 9.72
C LYS A 73 -16.42 -1.82 8.64
N PHE A 74 -16.08 -2.09 7.37
CA PHE A 74 -17.04 -2.00 6.28
C PHE A 74 -18.17 -3.03 6.48
N ASP A 75 -19.38 -2.70 6.02
CA ASP A 75 -20.51 -3.62 6.06
C ASP A 75 -20.30 -4.79 5.07
N GLN A 76 -20.16 -6.01 5.61
CA GLN A 76 -19.92 -7.22 4.82
C GLN A 76 -21.21 -7.96 4.42
N SER A 77 -22.40 -7.42 4.74
CA SER A 77 -23.69 -8.06 4.45
C SER A 77 -23.87 -8.43 2.97
N ALA A 78 -23.45 -7.54 2.06
CA ALA A 78 -23.52 -7.73 0.61
C ALA A 78 -22.22 -8.27 -0.02
N GLN A 79 -21.23 -8.64 0.79
CA GLN A 79 -19.94 -9.19 0.34
C GLN A 79 -19.21 -8.33 -0.71
N HIS A 80 -19.33 -7.01 -0.61
CA HIS A 80 -18.63 -6.10 -1.51
C HIS A 80 -17.10 -6.17 -1.32
N PRO A 81 -16.30 -6.15 -2.40
CA PRO A 81 -14.85 -6.29 -2.34
C PRO A 81 -14.14 -4.95 -2.00
N PHE A 82 -14.53 -4.28 -0.91
CA PHE A 82 -14.07 -2.92 -0.59
C PHE A 82 -12.55 -2.76 -0.61
N TYR A 83 -11.84 -3.66 0.08
CA TYR A 83 -10.39 -3.60 0.24
C TYR A 83 -9.66 -3.81 -1.09
N SER A 84 -9.96 -4.89 -1.81
CA SER A 84 -9.30 -5.18 -3.08
C SER A 84 -9.65 -4.17 -4.17
N TYR A 85 -10.88 -3.66 -4.21
CA TYR A 85 -11.27 -2.59 -5.12
C TYR A 85 -10.46 -1.30 -4.89
N LYS A 86 -10.38 -0.84 -3.64
CA LYS A 86 -9.65 0.39 -3.28
C LYS A 86 -8.16 0.27 -3.58
N ILE A 87 -7.55 -0.88 -3.29
CA ILE A 87 -6.13 -1.11 -3.58
C ILE A 87 -5.85 -1.22 -5.09
N LYS A 88 -6.73 -1.87 -5.86
CA LYS A 88 -6.61 -1.90 -7.33
C LYS A 88 -6.65 -0.50 -7.93
N ARG A 89 -7.54 0.37 -7.44
CA ARG A 89 -7.63 1.77 -7.87
C ARG A 89 -6.36 2.53 -7.54
N PHE A 90 -5.85 2.39 -6.32
CA PHE A 90 -4.58 3.00 -5.90
C PHE A 90 -3.39 2.55 -6.76
N LEU A 91 -3.25 1.25 -7.00
CA LEU A 91 -2.19 0.71 -7.87
C LEU A 91 -2.32 1.22 -9.31
N THR A 92 -3.55 1.38 -9.79
CA THR A 92 -3.83 1.94 -11.12
C THR A 92 -3.37 3.38 -11.20
N ASP A 93 -3.73 4.24 -10.25
CA ASP A 93 -3.30 5.65 -10.26
C ASP A 93 -1.77 5.78 -10.17
N ILE A 94 -1.09 4.95 -9.35
CA ILE A 94 0.38 4.87 -9.35
C ILE A 94 0.90 4.49 -10.73
N ALA A 95 0.37 3.40 -11.29
CA ALA A 95 0.84 2.89 -12.56
C ALA A 95 0.69 3.98 -13.63
N LEU A 96 -0.46 4.67 -13.67
CA LEU A 96 -0.83 5.69 -14.65
C LEU A 96 -0.20 7.08 -14.43
N GLY A 97 0.70 7.25 -13.47
CA GLY A 97 1.53 8.46 -13.34
C GLY A 97 1.46 9.18 -11.99
N MET A 98 0.70 8.70 -11.00
CA MET A 98 0.69 9.30 -9.67
C MET A 98 2.07 9.19 -9.01
N MET A 99 2.68 10.33 -8.72
CA MET A 99 3.95 10.42 -7.99
C MET A 99 3.70 10.83 -6.53
N PRO A 100 4.32 10.19 -5.51
CA PRO A 100 3.98 10.45 -4.10
C PRO A 100 4.14 11.90 -3.65
N ALA A 101 5.20 12.58 -4.09
CA ALA A 101 5.52 13.94 -3.64
C ALA A 101 5.02 15.05 -4.60
N THR A 102 4.29 14.70 -5.65
CA THR A 102 3.73 15.63 -6.63
C THR A 102 2.21 15.63 -6.51
N MET A 103 1.56 16.79 -6.62
CA MET A 103 0.10 16.86 -6.58
C MET A 103 -0.50 15.96 -7.68
N TRP A 104 -1.34 15.02 -7.27
CA TRP A 104 -2.12 14.20 -8.19
C TRP A 104 -3.48 14.88 -8.41
N THR A 105 -3.83 15.15 -9.67
CA THR A 105 -5.12 15.74 -10.03
C THR A 105 -6.15 14.69 -10.43
N GLY A 106 -5.72 13.43 -10.64
CA GLY A 106 -6.54 12.38 -11.24
C GLY A 106 -6.55 12.41 -12.77
N GLU A 107 -5.87 13.38 -13.38
CA GLU A 107 -5.69 13.42 -14.83
C GLU A 107 -4.63 12.40 -15.23
N LEU A 108 -5.05 11.46 -16.08
CA LEU A 108 -4.15 10.46 -16.64
C LEU A 108 -3.27 11.16 -17.67
N ASP A 109 -1.96 11.11 -17.49
CA ASP A 109 -0.99 11.63 -18.44
C ASP A 109 -0.90 10.67 -19.63
N ALA A 110 -1.99 10.60 -20.42
CA ALA A 110 -2.16 9.65 -21.51
C ALA A 110 -1.36 10.10 -22.75
N THR A 111 -0.04 10.10 -22.61
CA THR A 111 0.91 9.88 -23.71
C THR A 111 1.69 8.57 -23.57
N GLY A 112 1.68 7.94 -22.39
CA GLY A 112 2.34 6.65 -22.15
C GLY A 112 1.35 5.49 -22.08
N GLY A 113 1.13 4.79 -23.19
CA GLY A 113 0.55 3.44 -23.12
C GLY A 113 1.45 2.52 -22.27
N TYR A 114 0.85 1.62 -21.49
CA TYR A 114 1.61 0.61 -20.73
C TYR A 114 1.80 -0.63 -21.58
N LEU A 115 3.04 -1.13 -21.55
CA LEU A 115 3.45 -2.33 -22.27
C LEU A 115 3.56 -3.45 -21.22
N VAL A 116 2.49 -4.22 -21.04
CA VAL A 116 2.49 -5.37 -20.13
C VAL A 116 2.93 -6.59 -20.93
N VAL A 117 4.10 -7.13 -20.61
CA VAL A 117 4.61 -8.35 -21.23
C VAL A 117 4.15 -9.52 -20.37
N LYS A 118 3.42 -10.46 -20.98
CA LYS A 118 3.06 -11.72 -20.34
C LYS A 118 4.29 -12.61 -20.17
N GLU A 119 4.18 -13.66 -19.34
CA GLU A 119 5.25 -14.64 -19.14
C GLU A 119 5.67 -15.35 -20.45
N ASP A 120 4.79 -15.41 -21.46
CA ASP A 120 5.05 -15.96 -22.79
C ASP A 120 5.75 -14.98 -23.75
N GLY A 121 6.04 -13.74 -23.31
CA GLY A 121 6.68 -12.72 -24.14
C GLY A 121 5.71 -11.91 -25.00
N ASP A 122 4.40 -12.19 -24.96
CA ASP A 122 3.42 -11.40 -25.69
C ASP A 122 3.30 -10.01 -25.08
N ILE A 123 3.50 -9.01 -25.95
CA ILE A 123 3.31 -7.60 -25.64
C ILE A 123 1.82 -7.28 -25.70
N LEU A 124 1.20 -6.98 -24.56
CA LEU A 124 -0.07 -6.28 -24.55
C LEU A 124 0.18 -4.77 -24.54
N ALA A 125 0.17 -4.18 -25.73
CA ALA A 125 0.06 -2.74 -25.89
C ALA A 125 -1.39 -2.33 -25.58
N TYR A 126 -1.65 -1.82 -24.38
CA TYR A 126 -2.99 -1.38 -24.00
C TYR A 126 -3.24 0.08 -24.41
N HIS A 127 -4.24 0.31 -25.26
CA HIS A 127 -5.26 1.33 -24.97
C HIS A 127 -6.21 0.68 -23.96
N ILE A 128 -6.58 1.35 -22.86
CA ILE A 128 -7.29 0.84 -21.67
C ILE A 128 -8.68 0.21 -22.00
N TYR A 129 -8.71 -0.92 -22.72
CA TYR A 129 -9.94 -1.62 -23.13
C TYR A 129 -10.34 -2.73 -22.13
N ASN A 130 -9.40 -3.21 -21.31
CA ASN A 130 -9.70 -4.18 -20.25
C ASN A 130 -9.08 -3.75 -18.91
N ARG A 131 -9.69 -2.73 -18.31
CA ARG A 131 -9.33 -2.20 -16.99
C ARG A 131 -9.26 -3.29 -15.92
N ASN A 132 -10.21 -4.24 -15.93
CA ASN A 132 -10.25 -5.33 -14.95
C ASN A 132 -9.01 -6.22 -15.03
N PHE A 133 -8.56 -6.58 -16.24
CA PHE A 133 -7.34 -7.36 -16.42
C PHE A 133 -6.11 -6.60 -15.89
N PHE A 134 -5.99 -5.32 -16.22
CA PHE A 134 -4.87 -4.50 -15.78
C PHE A 134 -4.81 -4.36 -14.25
N GLU A 135 -5.94 -4.02 -13.62
CA GLU A 135 -6.05 -3.93 -12.16
C GLU A 135 -5.71 -5.26 -11.46
N ASN A 136 -6.20 -6.37 -12.01
CA ASN A 136 -5.87 -7.71 -11.51
C ASN A 136 -4.38 -8.03 -11.68
N TYR A 137 -3.80 -7.69 -12.83
CA TYR A 137 -2.37 -7.90 -13.09
C TYR A 137 -1.53 -7.14 -12.06
N LEU A 138 -1.81 -5.86 -11.82
CA LEU A 138 -1.07 -5.06 -10.84
C LEU A 138 -1.13 -5.67 -9.44
N LEU A 139 -2.33 -6.03 -8.96
CA LEU A 139 -2.48 -6.62 -7.63
C LEU A 139 -1.76 -7.97 -7.50
N ASN A 140 -1.85 -8.82 -8.53
CA ASN A 140 -1.25 -10.14 -8.53
C ASN A 140 0.27 -10.13 -8.73
N ASN A 141 0.84 -9.08 -9.33
CA ASN A 141 2.26 -9.02 -9.68
C ASN A 141 3.06 -8.02 -8.84
N THR A 142 2.48 -7.45 -7.79
CA THR A 142 3.17 -6.53 -6.88
C THR A 142 3.29 -7.08 -5.46
N LYS A 143 4.29 -6.57 -4.73
CA LYS A 143 4.60 -6.90 -3.35
C LYS A 143 5.10 -5.68 -2.59
N LEU A 144 5.00 -5.71 -1.27
CA LEU A 144 5.70 -4.78 -0.40
C LEU A 144 7.14 -5.23 -0.17
N ASP A 145 8.02 -4.25 -0.03
CA ASP A 145 9.43 -4.46 0.30
C ASP A 145 9.84 -3.51 1.44
N THR A 146 10.94 -3.84 2.12
CA THR A 146 11.52 -2.98 3.14
C THR A 146 12.63 -2.13 2.54
N ALA A 147 12.40 -0.82 2.44
CA ALA A 147 13.43 0.12 2.03
C ALA A 147 14.60 0.18 3.03
N SER A 148 15.71 0.79 2.62
CA SER A 148 16.82 1.04 3.54
C SER A 148 16.38 1.96 4.68
N SER A 149 16.27 1.41 5.89
CA SER A 149 15.79 2.13 7.07
C SER A 149 16.71 3.29 7.47
N SER A 150 18.02 3.20 7.19
CA SER A 150 18.97 4.28 7.45
C SER A 150 18.86 5.40 6.42
N ARG A 151 18.61 5.07 5.14
CA ARG A 151 18.47 6.07 4.08
C ARG A 151 17.18 6.89 4.22
N HIS A 152 16.11 6.25 4.69
CA HIS A 152 14.77 6.83 4.76
C HIS A 152 14.31 7.10 6.20
N GLU A 153 15.19 6.93 7.18
CA GLU A 153 14.99 7.30 8.59
C GLU A 153 13.63 6.82 9.17
N PHE A 154 13.38 5.52 9.09
CA PHE A 154 12.16 4.89 9.60
C PHE A 154 12.44 3.58 10.36
N GLY A 155 11.42 3.06 11.04
CA GLY A 155 11.51 1.80 11.78
C GLY A 155 12.07 1.93 13.20
N THR A 156 12.12 3.15 13.74
CA THR A 156 12.48 3.46 15.13
C THR A 156 11.35 4.23 15.81
N ILE A 157 11.24 4.06 17.13
CA ILE A 157 10.33 4.86 17.96
C ILE A 157 10.95 6.24 18.15
N TYR A 158 10.14 7.29 18.04
CA TYR A 158 10.49 8.65 18.39
C TYR A 158 9.39 9.29 19.22
N SER A 159 9.70 10.38 19.93
CA SER A 159 8.73 11.10 20.75
C SER A 159 8.54 12.52 20.26
N GLU A 160 7.29 12.96 20.19
CA GLU A 160 6.90 14.32 19.81
C GLU A 160 5.74 14.73 20.73
N ALA A 161 5.81 15.92 21.33
CA ALA A 161 4.79 16.44 22.25
C ALA A 161 4.35 15.50 23.40
N GLY A 162 5.25 14.61 23.86
CA GLY A 162 4.97 13.65 24.93
C GLY A 162 4.30 12.34 24.47
N GLU A 163 4.03 12.20 23.18
CA GLU A 163 3.50 10.98 22.58
C GLU A 163 4.61 10.20 21.87
N GLN A 164 4.44 8.88 21.75
CA GLN A 164 5.37 7.98 21.05
C GLN A 164 4.83 7.65 19.66
N PHE A 165 5.72 7.74 18.67
CA PHE A 165 5.40 7.49 17.27
C PHE A 165 6.34 6.44 16.68
N PHE A 166 5.83 5.68 15.72
CA PHE A 166 6.60 4.69 14.97
C PHE A 166 6.40 4.92 13.47
N LYS A 167 7.47 5.28 12.76
CA LYS A 167 7.40 5.51 11.31
C LYS A 167 7.59 4.20 10.54
N LEU A 168 6.64 3.89 9.66
CA LEU A 168 6.74 2.81 8.68
C LEU A 168 6.85 3.38 7.27
N ASN A 169 7.60 2.70 6.41
CA ASN A 169 7.78 3.08 5.02
C ASN A 169 6.96 2.16 4.10
N LEU A 170 6.25 2.76 3.15
CA LEU A 170 5.59 2.08 2.05
C LEU A 170 6.52 2.01 0.85
N GLN A 171 6.89 0.79 0.45
CA GLN A 171 7.58 0.53 -0.80
C GLN A 171 6.90 -0.62 -1.53
N ILE A 172 6.43 -0.34 -2.74
CA ILE A 172 5.79 -1.32 -3.63
C ILE A 172 6.77 -1.64 -4.76
N ARG A 173 6.89 -2.93 -5.09
CA ARG A 173 7.73 -3.43 -6.19
C ARG A 173 6.97 -4.50 -6.96
N PHE A 174 7.31 -4.68 -8.23
CA PHE A 174 6.91 -5.88 -8.96
C PHE A 174 7.58 -7.13 -8.35
N LYS A 175 6.89 -8.26 -8.45
CA LYS A 175 7.49 -9.57 -8.21
C LYS A 175 8.61 -9.78 -9.25
N GLN A 176 9.71 -10.39 -8.80
CA GLN A 176 10.78 -10.84 -9.70
C GLN A 176 10.48 -12.26 -10.13
#